data_AF-A0A1V3PBP5-F1
#
_entry.id   AF-A0A1V3PBP5-F1
#
_cell.length_a   1.000
_cell.length_b   1.000
_cell.length_c   1.000
_cell.angle_alpha   90.00
_cell.angle_beta   90.00
_cell.angle_gamma   90.00
#
_symmetry.space_group_name_H-M   'P 1'
#
loop_
_entity.id
_entity.type
_entity.pdbx_description
1 polymer ?
#
loop_
_entity_poly.entity_id
_entity_poly.type
_entity_poly.pdbx_seq_one_letter_code
_entity_poly.pdbx_strand_id
1 'polypeptide(L)'
;MVGERATTQVKVNGVDTSFILDTGAFFNFMSRAEAGALKLPLSPPPYDMRMRGIGGSSDVKVARVNDFGMLDTVFHNVLFLAGGSDAGRGALGANMLDSADLELDLAHGKVTLFQPDGCQKSALAYWSTGRNYQVADLHAGYGNGSDRRSFVDVTINGRNFRALLDSGATATLIDRRAAERAGIDLDESGVKAGPRIHGIGDKSDQTWIVPVDKFSVGTETIQHSQMLVMDGRIGDGSTDILLGVDFMLAHHIYIANSQKKMYFTYNGGRVFSLDTASIGTNEPAAAAAKDAGDEPRAAADYALRGQARLARGELANARSDLDAAIRLDPNNANDYLIRARDLAASKQPDAALADLDKAIQLDPKNFDALLMRARMRHAKKDLAGAAADVAAARPLAPSGSMQSFAIAQLYVAIGQPAEALPLLDDWIRMHRDDATLGNALNARCWGRALANQSLKGALHDCREAIKRDGDRPAYLDSLGLVYLRMGNDAEAIQAYQLALVHLPKSAWTHYGLGLAEAHSGKAGAGEAEIAVARALDKTIDAQVARYGLLSAGAPAATSSAGAPPAK
;
A
#
# COMPACT_ATOMS: atom_id res chain seq x y z
N MET A 1 -11.02 -8.50 1.28
CA MET A 1 -10.14 -7.59 0.52
C MET A 1 -9.79 -6.38 1.37
N VAL A 2 -8.60 -6.23 1.95
CA VAL A 2 -8.27 -4.98 2.68
C VAL A 2 -7.59 -4.00 1.72
N GLY A 3 -8.33 -2.95 1.33
CA GLY A 3 -7.97 -2.16 0.16
C GLY A 3 -7.98 -3.05 -1.08
N GLU A 4 -6.89 -3.01 -1.85
CA GLU A 4 -6.71 -3.83 -3.07
C GLU A 4 -6.03 -5.18 -2.81
N ARG A 5 -5.81 -5.57 -1.54
CA ARG A 5 -5.10 -6.81 -1.20
C ARG A 5 -6.03 -7.92 -0.72
N ALA A 6 -5.80 -9.13 -1.21
CA ALA A 6 -6.42 -10.33 -0.66
C ALA A 6 -5.78 -10.63 0.69
N THR A 7 -6.59 -10.67 1.75
CA THR A 7 -6.10 -10.87 3.13
C THR A 7 -7.02 -11.81 3.87
N THR A 8 -6.46 -12.60 4.78
CA THR A 8 -7.22 -13.49 5.67
C THR A 8 -6.86 -13.23 7.12
N GLN A 9 -7.81 -13.46 8.03
CA GLN A 9 -7.57 -13.45 9.46
C GLN A 9 -6.83 -14.73 9.87
N VAL A 10 -5.83 -14.59 10.72
CA VAL A 10 -4.97 -15.69 11.16
C VAL A 10 -4.69 -15.54 12.66
N LYS A 11 -4.31 -16.65 13.29
CA LYS A 11 -3.93 -16.68 14.69
C LYS A 11 -2.50 -17.18 14.82
N VAL A 12 -1.58 -16.32 15.24
CA VAL A 12 -0.16 -16.66 15.41
C VAL A 12 0.13 -16.85 16.89
N ASN A 13 0.39 -18.09 17.32
CA ASN A 13 0.62 -18.45 18.72
C ASN A 13 -0.44 -17.86 19.69
N GLY A 14 -1.72 -17.90 19.27
CA GLY A 14 -2.83 -17.36 20.05
C GLY A 14 -3.14 -15.87 19.85
N VAL A 15 -2.33 -15.13 19.09
CA VAL A 15 -2.55 -13.71 18.78
C VAL A 15 -3.26 -13.55 17.44
N ASP A 16 -4.42 -12.89 17.44
CA ASP A 16 -5.15 -12.58 16.21
C ASP A 16 -4.43 -11.49 15.40
N THR A 17 -4.24 -11.75 14.10
CA THR A 17 -3.68 -10.83 13.13
C THR A 17 -4.22 -11.16 11.74
N SER A 18 -3.73 -10.51 10.69
CA SER A 18 -4.21 -10.72 9.33
C SER A 18 -3.05 -10.70 8.34
N PHE A 19 -2.91 -11.73 7.52
CA PHE A 19 -1.86 -11.82 6.51
C PHE A 19 -2.43 -11.69 5.11
N ILE A 20 -1.61 -11.18 4.20
CA ILE A 20 -1.87 -11.15 2.76
C ILE A 20 -1.86 -12.61 2.27
N LEU A 21 -2.81 -12.96 1.42
CA LEU A 21 -2.74 -14.18 0.63
C LEU A 21 -1.90 -13.85 -0.61
N ASP A 22 -0.71 -14.44 -0.73
CA ASP A 22 0.26 -14.10 -1.76
C ASP A 22 0.69 -15.36 -2.50
N THR A 23 -0.04 -15.71 -3.56
CA THR A 23 0.30 -16.85 -4.41
C THR A 23 1.61 -16.65 -5.19
N GLY A 24 2.10 -15.41 -5.30
CA GLY A 24 3.37 -15.06 -5.94
C GLY A 24 4.59 -15.21 -5.02
N ALA A 25 4.38 -15.18 -3.70
CA ALA A 25 5.40 -15.44 -2.70
C ALA A 25 5.76 -16.92 -2.66
N PHE A 26 7.05 -17.24 -2.83
CA PHE A 26 7.53 -18.62 -2.75
C PHE A 26 7.47 -19.19 -1.32
N PHE A 27 7.46 -18.29 -0.31
CA PHE A 27 7.47 -18.66 1.10
C PHE A 27 6.72 -17.61 1.91
N ASN A 28 6.12 -18.06 3.01
CA ASN A 28 5.57 -17.26 4.07
C ASN A 28 6.57 -16.18 4.52
N PHE A 29 6.14 -14.92 4.52
CA PHE A 29 7.01 -13.80 4.81
C PHE A 29 6.36 -12.84 5.81
N MET A 30 7.18 -12.17 6.61
CA MET A 30 6.78 -11.04 7.43
C MET A 30 7.95 -10.07 7.61
N SER A 31 7.67 -8.83 8.02
CA SER A 31 8.73 -7.91 8.40
C SER A 31 9.37 -8.32 9.75
N ARG A 32 10.62 -7.90 9.99
CA ARG A 32 11.26 -8.04 11.32
C ARG A 32 10.45 -7.33 12.42
N ALA A 33 9.78 -6.24 12.07
CA ALA A 33 8.91 -5.50 12.98
C ALA A 33 7.71 -6.36 13.43
N GLU A 34 7.05 -7.03 12.48
CA GLU A 34 5.93 -7.92 12.80
C GLU A 34 6.40 -9.13 13.62
N ALA A 35 7.51 -9.76 13.25
CA ALA A 35 8.05 -10.87 14.02
C ALA A 35 8.32 -10.47 15.48
N GLY A 36 8.84 -9.25 15.69
CA GLY A 36 9.03 -8.67 17.02
C GLY A 36 7.71 -8.40 17.75
N ALA A 37 6.70 -7.87 17.05
CA ALA A 37 5.36 -7.62 17.58
C ALA A 37 4.68 -8.91 18.09
N LEU A 38 4.83 -9.98 17.31
CA LEU A 38 4.33 -11.33 17.61
C LEU A 38 5.26 -12.10 18.57
N LYS A 39 6.35 -11.47 19.03
CA LYS A 39 7.36 -12.05 19.95
C LYS A 39 7.94 -13.37 19.45
N LEU A 40 8.11 -13.49 18.13
CA LEU A 40 8.64 -14.69 17.50
C LEU A 40 10.18 -14.70 17.61
N PRO A 41 10.79 -15.83 18.02
CA PRO A 41 12.23 -15.97 17.99
C PRO A 41 12.73 -15.99 16.55
N LEU A 42 13.77 -15.20 16.27
CA LEU A 42 14.44 -15.14 14.98
C LEU A 42 15.75 -15.92 15.01
N SER A 43 15.92 -16.82 14.06
CA SER A 43 17.13 -17.62 13.87
C SER A 43 17.83 -17.26 12.55
N PRO A 44 19.16 -17.46 12.43
CA PRO A 44 19.83 -17.35 11.14
C PRO A 44 19.19 -18.29 10.10
N PRO A 45 19.05 -17.86 8.84
CA PRO A 45 18.60 -18.76 7.80
C PRO A 45 19.65 -19.83 7.48
N PRO A 46 19.25 -20.97 6.89
CA PRO A 46 20.20 -21.93 6.35
C PRO A 46 20.92 -21.34 5.14
N TYR A 47 22.26 -21.41 5.14
CA TYR A 47 23.11 -20.75 4.14
C TYR A 47 22.89 -19.22 4.13
N ASP A 48 23.70 -18.45 3.39
CA ASP A 48 23.51 -16.98 3.28
C ASP A 48 22.29 -16.63 2.41
N MET A 49 21.13 -17.15 2.78
CA MET A 49 19.87 -17.02 2.06
C MET A 49 19.37 -15.58 2.14
N ARG A 50 19.06 -15.02 0.97
CA ARG A 50 18.42 -13.72 0.80
C ARG A 50 17.10 -13.90 0.08
N MET A 51 16.14 -13.05 0.39
CA MET A 51 14.87 -12.99 -0.35
C MET A 51 14.99 -11.99 -1.49
N ARG A 52 14.41 -12.29 -2.65
CA ARG A 52 14.39 -11.42 -3.82
C ARG A 52 12.96 -11.11 -4.24
N GLY A 53 12.70 -9.86 -4.59
CA GLY A 53 11.42 -9.41 -5.16
C GLY A 53 11.60 -8.21 -6.08
N ILE A 54 10.49 -7.55 -6.38
CA ILE A 54 10.49 -6.26 -7.09
C ILE A 54 11.15 -5.24 -6.16
N GLY A 55 12.29 -4.67 -6.57
CA GLY A 55 13.09 -3.79 -5.71
C GLY A 55 14.43 -4.38 -5.25
N GLY A 56 14.71 -5.65 -5.54
CA GLY A 56 16.04 -6.24 -5.30
C GLY A 56 16.03 -7.35 -4.26
N SER A 57 16.99 -7.35 -3.34
CA SER A 57 17.19 -8.45 -2.38
C SER A 57 17.33 -7.98 -0.94
N SER A 58 16.65 -8.65 -0.02
CA SER A 58 16.60 -8.31 1.41
C SER A 58 17.18 -9.45 2.26
N ASP A 59 17.86 -9.08 3.35
CA ASP A 59 18.35 -10.06 4.32
C ASP A 59 17.24 -10.60 5.20
N VAL A 60 17.17 -11.92 5.32
CA VAL A 60 16.11 -12.61 6.06
C VAL A 60 16.64 -13.37 7.27
N LYS A 61 15.75 -13.55 8.25
CA LYS A 61 15.86 -14.51 9.35
C LYS A 61 14.73 -15.52 9.23
N VAL A 62 14.83 -16.63 9.96
CA VAL A 62 13.75 -17.61 10.06
C VAL A 62 13.04 -17.43 11.38
N ALA A 63 11.74 -17.19 11.31
CA ALA A 63 10.81 -17.22 12.44
C ALA A 63 10.07 -18.56 12.43
N ARG A 64 9.96 -19.19 13.60
CA ARG A 64 9.13 -20.38 13.80
C ARG A 64 7.87 -19.98 14.54
N VAL A 65 6.73 -20.25 13.91
CA VAL A 65 5.40 -20.18 14.54
C VAL A 65 5.04 -21.58 15.01
N ASN A 66 4.74 -21.72 16.29
CA ASN A 66 4.42 -23.02 16.86
C ASN A 66 3.01 -23.44 16.46
N ASP A 67 2.06 -22.52 16.63
CA ASP A 67 0.65 -22.72 16.27
C ASP A 67 0.20 -21.59 15.36
N PHE A 68 -0.16 -21.95 14.13
CA PHE A 68 -0.67 -21.02 13.13
C PHE A 68 -2.11 -21.41 12.77
N GLY A 69 -3.08 -20.65 13.27
CA GLY A 69 -4.49 -20.85 12.98
C GLY A 69 -4.95 -20.11 11.72
N MET A 70 -5.60 -20.82 10.81
CA MET A 70 -6.22 -20.28 9.58
C MET A 70 -7.36 -21.19 9.12
N LEU A 71 -8.49 -20.63 8.69
CA LEU A 71 -9.64 -21.37 8.13
C LEU A 71 -10.07 -22.54 9.04
N ASP A 72 -10.28 -22.26 10.33
CA ASP A 72 -10.64 -23.25 11.37
C ASP A 72 -9.65 -24.41 11.56
N THR A 73 -8.47 -24.30 10.97
CA THR A 73 -7.38 -25.28 11.04
C THR A 73 -6.20 -24.70 11.80
N VAL A 74 -5.53 -25.51 12.62
CA VAL A 74 -4.27 -25.13 13.27
C VAL A 74 -3.14 -25.92 12.64
N PHE A 75 -2.19 -25.20 12.05
CA PHE A 75 -0.96 -25.72 11.49
C PHE A 75 0.15 -25.59 12.52
N HIS A 76 0.91 -26.67 12.73
CA HIS A 76 2.00 -26.66 13.68
C HIS A 76 3.36 -26.45 13.02
N ASN A 77 4.26 -25.75 13.72
CA ASN A 77 5.65 -25.55 13.30
C ASN A 77 5.81 -24.84 11.94
N VAL A 78 4.93 -23.91 11.63
CA VAL A 78 4.97 -23.13 10.38
C VAL A 78 6.16 -22.17 10.41
N LEU A 79 6.92 -22.18 9.32
CA LEU A 79 8.08 -21.30 9.15
C LEU A 79 7.68 -20.04 8.40
N PHE A 80 8.31 -18.92 8.79
CA PHE A 80 8.24 -17.63 8.11
C PHE A 80 9.65 -17.10 7.89
N LEU A 81 9.84 -16.44 6.75
CA LEU A 81 10.99 -15.58 6.54
C LEU A 81 10.69 -14.20 7.10
N ALA A 82 11.60 -13.66 7.91
CA ALA A 82 11.48 -12.35 8.53
C ALA A 82 12.54 -11.39 7.96
N GLY A 83 12.12 -10.43 7.13
CA GLY A 83 13.01 -9.55 6.37
C GLY A 83 13.04 -8.09 6.84
N GLY A 84 14.04 -7.35 6.35
CA GLY A 84 14.21 -5.92 6.60
C GLY A 84 13.53 -5.00 5.57
N SER A 85 12.56 -5.54 4.82
CA SER A 85 11.70 -4.80 3.90
C SER A 85 10.25 -4.99 4.34
N ASP A 86 9.39 -4.04 3.98
CA ASP A 86 7.98 -4.02 4.29
C ASP A 86 7.21 -5.09 3.51
N ALA A 87 6.31 -5.77 4.22
CA ALA A 87 5.26 -6.61 3.65
C ALA A 87 3.97 -6.48 4.46
N GLY A 88 3.73 -5.30 5.02
CA GLY A 88 2.67 -5.08 5.99
C GLY A 88 2.82 -6.01 7.21
N ARG A 89 1.70 -6.65 7.58
CA ARG A 89 1.65 -7.65 8.66
C ARG A 89 2.23 -9.01 8.25
N GLY A 90 2.58 -9.21 6.98
CA GLY A 90 3.07 -10.48 6.46
C GLY A 90 2.16 -11.08 5.40
N ALA A 91 2.70 -12.08 4.72
CA ALA A 91 2.12 -12.74 3.56
C ALA A 91 2.25 -14.26 3.69
N LEU A 92 1.23 -14.97 3.22
CA LEU A 92 1.18 -16.41 3.12
C LEU A 92 1.59 -16.81 1.71
N GLY A 93 2.65 -17.62 1.62
CA GLY A 93 3.26 -18.02 0.36
C GLY A 93 3.03 -19.48 0.03
N ALA A 94 3.65 -19.93 -1.06
CA ALA A 94 3.48 -21.25 -1.65
C ALA A 94 3.81 -22.41 -0.68
N ASN A 95 4.73 -22.24 0.28
CA ASN A 95 5.02 -23.29 1.26
C ASN A 95 3.82 -23.65 2.16
N MET A 96 2.74 -22.86 2.13
CA MET A 96 1.47 -23.16 2.76
C MET A 96 0.32 -23.20 1.74
N LEU A 97 0.24 -22.23 0.82
CA LEU A 97 -0.87 -22.14 -0.14
C LEU A 97 -0.88 -23.26 -1.19
N ASP A 98 0.26 -23.92 -1.45
CA ASP A 98 0.36 -25.08 -2.36
C ASP A 98 0.17 -26.43 -1.63
N SER A 99 -0.20 -26.44 -0.34
CA SER A 99 -0.48 -27.71 0.35
C SER A 99 -1.79 -28.38 -0.12
N ALA A 100 -2.60 -27.66 -0.89
CA ALA A 100 -3.91 -28.06 -1.38
C ALA A 100 -4.18 -27.39 -2.74
N ASP A 101 -5.22 -27.84 -3.44
CA ASP A 101 -5.77 -27.08 -4.56
C ASP A 101 -6.45 -25.81 -4.02
N LEU A 102 -6.39 -24.70 -4.75
CA LEU A 102 -6.80 -23.38 -4.26
C LEU A 102 -7.93 -22.81 -5.12
N GLU A 103 -9.05 -22.47 -4.47
CA GLU A 103 -10.13 -21.72 -5.10
C GLU A 103 -10.11 -20.26 -4.64
N LEU A 104 -10.14 -19.35 -5.60
CA LEU A 104 -10.13 -17.90 -5.45
C LEU A 104 -11.42 -17.34 -6.05
N ASP A 105 -12.34 -16.93 -5.18
CA ASP A 105 -13.54 -16.17 -5.54
C ASP A 105 -13.48 -14.80 -4.83
N LEU A 106 -12.50 -14.01 -5.25
CA LEU A 106 -12.19 -12.73 -4.61
C LEU A 106 -13.31 -11.72 -4.80
N ALA A 107 -14.12 -11.84 -5.86
CA ALA A 107 -15.30 -11.02 -6.10
C ALA A 107 -16.36 -11.13 -4.99
N HIS A 108 -16.40 -12.29 -4.32
CA HIS A 108 -17.24 -12.54 -3.15
C HIS A 108 -16.43 -12.59 -1.85
N GLY A 109 -15.13 -12.29 -1.90
CA GLY A 109 -14.22 -12.32 -0.75
C GLY A 109 -13.98 -13.73 -0.18
N LYS A 110 -14.12 -14.77 -1.01
CA LYS A 110 -13.95 -16.17 -0.61
C LYS A 110 -12.64 -16.74 -1.14
N VAL A 111 -11.98 -17.52 -0.30
CA VAL A 111 -10.84 -18.37 -0.64
C VAL A 111 -11.05 -19.72 0.02
N THR A 112 -10.78 -20.81 -0.71
CA THR A 112 -11.00 -22.16 -0.19
C THR A 112 -9.84 -23.08 -0.57
N LEU A 113 -9.39 -23.87 0.41
CA LEU A 113 -8.40 -24.92 0.20
C LEU A 113 -9.14 -26.25 -0.03
N PHE A 114 -8.81 -26.93 -1.12
CA PHE A 114 -9.44 -28.18 -1.54
C PHE A 114 -8.45 -29.34 -1.56
N GLN A 115 -8.90 -30.49 -1.06
CA GLN A 115 -8.20 -31.75 -1.24
C GLN A 115 -9.08 -32.67 -2.11
N PRO A 116 -8.95 -32.62 -3.45
CA PRO A 116 -9.76 -33.44 -4.32
C PRO A 116 -9.37 -34.93 -4.20
N ASP A 117 -10.37 -35.80 -4.14
CA ASP A 117 -10.21 -37.25 -4.16
C ASP A 117 -10.94 -37.83 -5.38
N GLY A 118 -10.28 -38.73 -6.11
CA GLY A 118 -10.84 -39.37 -7.31
C GLY A 118 -11.20 -38.45 -8.49
N CYS A 119 -10.76 -37.19 -8.51
CA CYS A 119 -11.19 -36.19 -9.50
C CYS A 119 -10.22 -36.00 -10.69
N GLN A 120 -9.28 -36.90 -10.93
CA GLN A 120 -8.16 -36.70 -11.86
C GLN A 120 -8.59 -36.49 -13.32
N LYS A 121 -9.80 -36.93 -13.69
CA LYS A 121 -10.38 -36.77 -15.02
C LYS A 121 -11.59 -35.82 -15.05
N SER A 122 -11.93 -35.24 -13.91
CA SER A 122 -13.10 -34.37 -13.76
C SER A 122 -12.69 -32.91 -13.93
N ALA A 123 -13.48 -32.15 -14.69
CA ALA A 123 -13.37 -30.70 -14.69
C ALA A 123 -13.77 -30.18 -13.30
N LEU A 124 -12.91 -29.36 -12.68
CA LEU A 124 -13.13 -28.84 -11.33
C LEU A 124 -13.80 -27.45 -11.34
N ALA A 125 -14.35 -27.02 -12.47
CA ALA A 125 -15.20 -25.84 -12.61
C ALA A 125 -16.64 -26.08 -12.11
N TYR A 126 -16.80 -26.67 -10.91
CA TYR A 126 -18.08 -27.20 -10.45
C TYR A 126 -19.14 -26.10 -10.20
N TRP A 127 -18.73 -24.86 -9.93
CA TRP A 127 -19.63 -23.71 -9.78
C TRP A 127 -20.27 -23.28 -11.12
N SER A 128 -19.65 -23.64 -12.25
CA SER A 128 -20.03 -23.20 -13.59
C SER A 128 -21.22 -23.98 -14.18
N THR A 129 -22.13 -24.53 -13.36
CA THR A 129 -23.26 -25.35 -13.84
C THR A 129 -24.05 -24.62 -14.94
N GLY A 130 -23.95 -25.13 -16.18
CA GLY A 130 -24.61 -24.54 -17.36
C GLY A 130 -23.95 -23.30 -17.98
N ARG A 131 -22.77 -22.88 -17.52
CA ARG A 131 -21.98 -21.78 -18.11
C ARG A 131 -20.68 -22.31 -18.73
N ASN A 132 -20.19 -21.59 -19.72
CA ASN A 132 -18.85 -21.84 -20.26
C ASN A 132 -17.81 -21.43 -19.22
N TYR A 133 -16.87 -22.33 -18.95
CA TYR A 133 -15.65 -22.06 -18.19
C TYR A 133 -14.45 -22.15 -19.11
N GLN A 134 -13.37 -21.53 -18.68
CA GLN A 134 -12.09 -21.50 -19.36
C GLN A 134 -11.11 -22.44 -18.67
N VAL A 135 -10.15 -22.94 -19.44
CA VAL A 135 -9.09 -23.81 -18.93
C VAL A 135 -7.73 -23.31 -19.40
N ALA A 136 -6.78 -23.21 -18.48
CA ALA A 136 -5.37 -22.98 -18.78
C ALA A 136 -4.50 -24.10 -18.19
N ASP A 137 -3.37 -24.36 -18.83
CA ASP A 137 -2.35 -25.25 -18.30
C ASP A 137 -1.55 -24.54 -17.20
N LEU A 138 -1.28 -25.27 -16.11
CA LEU A 138 -0.41 -24.79 -15.03
C LEU A 138 0.99 -25.39 -15.16
N HIS A 139 1.99 -24.57 -14.90
CA HIS A 139 3.39 -24.92 -14.90
C HIS A 139 4.01 -24.59 -13.55
N ALA A 140 4.97 -25.42 -13.12
CA ALA A 140 5.85 -25.08 -12.01
C ALA A 140 6.86 -24.00 -12.45
N GLY A 141 7.51 -23.37 -11.46
CA GLY A 141 8.58 -22.41 -11.71
C GLY A 141 9.80 -23.02 -12.42
N TYR A 142 10.67 -22.16 -12.93
CA TYR A 142 11.89 -22.59 -13.61
C TYR A 142 12.84 -23.29 -12.62
N GLY A 143 13.18 -24.57 -12.85
CA GLY A 143 14.15 -25.32 -12.04
C GLY A 143 13.76 -26.78 -11.78
N ASN A 144 14.48 -27.43 -10.86
CA ASN A 144 14.35 -28.86 -10.52
C ASN A 144 13.07 -29.22 -9.71
N GLY A 145 11.98 -28.47 -9.86
CA GLY A 145 10.70 -28.72 -9.18
C GLY A 145 10.60 -28.18 -7.74
N SER A 146 11.54 -27.37 -7.28
CA SER A 146 11.50 -26.74 -5.95
C SER A 146 10.59 -25.51 -5.87
N ASP A 147 10.40 -24.79 -6.96
CA ASP A 147 9.46 -23.67 -7.04
C ASP A 147 8.08 -24.19 -7.45
N ARG A 148 7.16 -24.21 -6.48
CA ARG A 148 5.81 -24.74 -6.65
C ARG A 148 4.76 -23.67 -6.92
N ARG A 149 5.18 -22.42 -7.13
CA ARG A 149 4.25 -21.37 -7.53
C ARG A 149 3.59 -21.70 -8.87
N SER A 150 2.38 -21.20 -9.03
CA SER A 150 1.52 -21.50 -10.18
C SER A 150 1.76 -20.51 -11.32
N PHE A 151 2.28 -21.02 -12.43
CA PHE A 151 2.47 -20.25 -13.66
C PHE A 151 1.49 -20.71 -14.74
N VAL A 152 1.03 -19.77 -15.56
CA VAL A 152 0.19 -20.03 -16.74
C VAL A 152 0.86 -19.46 -17.99
N ASP A 153 0.68 -20.16 -19.10
CA ASP A 153 1.07 -19.61 -20.40
C ASP A 153 0.02 -18.59 -20.86
N VAL A 154 0.51 -17.42 -21.29
CA VAL A 154 -0.31 -16.32 -21.79
C VAL A 154 0.23 -15.85 -23.13
N THR A 155 -0.63 -15.19 -23.92
CA THR A 155 -0.21 -14.54 -25.15
C THR A 155 -0.53 -13.06 -25.15
N ILE A 156 0.41 -12.22 -25.57
CA ILE A 156 0.22 -10.79 -25.79
C ILE A 156 0.59 -10.49 -27.23
N ASN A 157 -0.33 -9.86 -27.97
CA ASN A 157 -0.15 -9.54 -29.40
C ASN A 157 0.33 -10.76 -30.22
N GLY A 158 -0.14 -11.96 -29.87
CA GLY A 158 0.20 -13.22 -30.54
C GLY A 158 1.54 -13.85 -30.15
N ARG A 159 2.23 -13.31 -29.14
CA ARG A 159 3.51 -13.84 -28.65
C ARG A 159 3.35 -14.46 -27.26
N ASN A 160 4.05 -15.57 -27.01
CA ASN A 160 3.90 -16.36 -25.78
C ASN A 160 4.79 -15.83 -24.66
N PHE A 161 4.22 -15.79 -23.45
CA PHE A 161 4.88 -15.41 -22.21
C PHE A 161 4.42 -16.34 -21.09
N ARG A 162 5.20 -16.37 -20.01
CA ARG A 162 4.81 -17.08 -18.79
C ARG A 162 4.41 -16.07 -17.72
N ALA A 163 3.19 -16.20 -17.22
CA ALA A 163 2.67 -15.38 -16.15
C ALA A 163 2.63 -16.14 -14.82
N LEU A 164 3.10 -15.53 -13.75
CA LEU A 164 2.94 -15.99 -12.38
C LEU A 164 1.58 -15.52 -11.86
N LEU A 165 0.77 -16.42 -11.29
CA LEU A 165 -0.42 -16.03 -10.55
C LEU A 165 -0.01 -15.41 -9.22
N ASP A 166 -0.25 -14.13 -9.03
CA ASP A 166 0.24 -13.36 -7.89
C ASP A 166 -0.87 -12.52 -7.25
N SER A 167 -1.53 -13.09 -6.22
CA SER A 167 -2.53 -12.37 -5.42
C SER A 167 -1.93 -11.33 -4.45
N GLY A 168 -0.60 -11.26 -4.33
CA GLY A 168 0.12 -10.20 -3.61
C GLY A 168 0.30 -8.94 -4.46
N ALA A 169 0.33 -9.08 -5.78
CA ALA A 169 0.36 -7.98 -6.73
C ALA A 169 -1.02 -7.32 -6.87
N THR A 170 -1.13 -6.02 -6.60
CA THR A 170 -2.40 -5.28 -6.71
C THR A 170 -2.86 -5.09 -8.15
N ALA A 171 -1.94 -5.19 -9.11
CA ALA A 171 -2.20 -5.02 -10.53
C ALA A 171 -1.37 -6.00 -11.36
N THR A 172 -1.87 -6.33 -12.55
CA THR A 172 -1.17 -7.15 -13.53
C THR A 172 -0.01 -6.35 -14.14
N LEU A 173 1.16 -6.96 -14.17
CA LEU A 173 2.43 -6.32 -14.46
C LEU A 173 3.24 -7.15 -15.45
N ILE A 174 3.82 -6.51 -16.47
CA ILE A 174 4.81 -7.10 -17.37
C ILE A 174 6.16 -6.39 -17.18
N ASP A 175 7.25 -7.14 -17.18
CA ASP A 175 8.59 -6.53 -17.15
C ASP A 175 8.97 -5.89 -18.50
N ARG A 176 9.90 -4.92 -18.48
CA ARG A 176 10.29 -4.15 -19.67
C ARG A 176 10.72 -5.03 -20.83
N ARG A 177 11.49 -6.07 -20.55
CA ARG A 177 12.06 -6.98 -21.55
C ARG A 177 10.95 -7.82 -22.20
N ALA A 178 9.96 -8.25 -21.44
CA ALA A 178 8.81 -8.98 -21.93
C ALA A 178 7.89 -8.07 -22.75
N ALA A 179 7.67 -6.82 -22.31
CA ALA A 179 6.92 -5.83 -23.06
C ALA A 179 7.54 -5.54 -24.44
N GLU A 180 8.85 -5.33 -24.50
CA GLU A 180 9.58 -5.17 -25.78
C GLU A 180 9.44 -6.41 -26.67
N ARG A 181 9.56 -7.61 -26.10
CA ARG A 181 9.32 -8.85 -26.84
C ARG A 181 7.88 -8.97 -27.33
N ALA A 182 6.90 -8.40 -26.61
CA ALA A 182 5.49 -8.35 -27.01
C ALA A 182 5.21 -7.32 -28.10
N GLY A 183 6.19 -6.49 -28.47
CA GLY A 183 6.04 -5.39 -29.41
C GLY A 183 5.32 -4.19 -28.80
N ILE A 184 5.40 -4.01 -27.47
CA ILE A 184 4.87 -2.83 -26.79
C ILE A 184 5.97 -1.77 -26.79
N ASP A 185 5.69 -0.63 -27.42
CA ASP A 185 6.55 0.55 -27.40
C ASP A 185 6.10 1.52 -26.30
N LEU A 186 7.02 1.98 -25.46
CA LEU A 186 6.72 2.93 -24.38
C LEU A 186 6.74 4.40 -24.84
N ASP A 187 7.24 4.66 -26.05
CA ASP A 187 7.26 6.00 -26.66
C ASP A 187 6.01 6.26 -27.53
N GLU A 188 5.12 5.25 -27.67
CA GLU A 188 3.89 5.34 -28.45
C GLU A 188 2.82 6.27 -27.83
N SER A 189 1.95 6.79 -28.68
CA SER A 189 0.82 7.61 -28.25
C SER A 189 -0.16 6.79 -27.40
N GLY A 190 -0.46 7.27 -26.19
CA GLY A 190 -1.40 6.61 -25.27
C GLY A 190 -0.73 5.99 -24.03
N VAL A 191 0.61 5.89 -24.04
CA VAL A 191 1.38 5.50 -22.85
C VAL A 191 1.33 6.62 -21.81
N LYS A 192 1.07 6.26 -20.54
CA LYS A 192 1.03 7.20 -19.41
C LYS A 192 1.98 6.73 -18.33
N ALA A 193 2.60 7.67 -17.61
CA ALA A 193 3.36 7.33 -16.42
C ALA A 193 2.44 6.67 -15.38
N GLY A 194 2.82 5.48 -14.92
CA GLY A 194 2.16 4.77 -13.84
C GLY A 194 2.79 5.08 -12.47
N PRO A 195 2.21 4.54 -11.38
CA PRO A 195 2.79 4.68 -10.05
C PRO A 195 4.13 3.94 -9.96
N ARG A 196 5.05 4.43 -9.13
CA ARG A 196 6.23 3.65 -8.78
C ARG A 196 5.80 2.46 -7.93
N ILE A 197 6.35 1.29 -8.21
CA ILE A 197 6.07 0.07 -7.45
C ILE A 197 7.32 -0.41 -6.74
N HIS A 198 7.12 -1.09 -5.63
CA HIS A 198 8.17 -1.77 -4.90
C HIS A 198 7.57 -3.02 -4.23
N GLY A 199 8.45 -3.93 -3.85
CA GLY A 199 8.16 -5.11 -3.06
C GLY A 199 9.34 -5.36 -2.14
N ILE A 200 9.92 -6.55 -2.21
CA ILE A 200 11.11 -6.90 -1.41
C ILE A 200 12.37 -6.31 -2.01
N GLY A 201 13.12 -5.61 -1.15
CA GLY A 201 14.38 -4.97 -1.48
C GLY A 201 14.31 -3.46 -1.36
N ASP A 202 15.40 -2.84 -1.80
CA ASP A 202 15.75 -1.48 -1.46
C ASP A 202 15.49 -0.50 -2.61
N LYS A 203 14.90 -0.95 -3.72
CA LYS A 203 14.59 -0.13 -4.90
C LYS A 203 13.10 -0.08 -5.16
N SER A 204 12.70 0.99 -5.85
CA SER A 204 11.40 1.09 -6.50
C SER A 204 11.62 1.19 -8.00
N ASP A 205 10.69 0.64 -8.77
CA ASP A 205 10.72 0.68 -10.23
C ASP A 205 9.62 1.61 -10.74
N GLN A 206 9.95 2.35 -11.81
CA GLN A 206 8.96 3.15 -12.54
C GLN A 206 8.06 2.20 -13.34
N THR A 207 6.78 2.56 -13.43
CA THR A 207 5.83 1.86 -14.29
C THR A 207 5.20 2.78 -15.31
N TRP A 208 4.61 2.16 -16.31
CA TRP A 208 3.96 2.79 -17.46
C TRP A 208 2.65 2.07 -17.71
N ILE A 209 1.55 2.81 -17.84
CA ILE A 209 0.25 2.28 -18.25
C ILE A 209 0.25 2.29 -19.77
N VAL A 210 0.17 1.10 -20.37
CA VAL A 210 0.20 0.91 -21.83
C VAL A 210 -1.11 0.30 -22.32
N PRO A 211 -1.60 0.67 -23.52
CA PRO A 211 -2.65 -0.07 -24.19
C PRO A 211 -2.14 -1.45 -24.65
N VAL A 212 -3.02 -2.45 -24.59
CA VAL A 212 -2.76 -3.81 -25.08
C VAL A 212 -3.93 -4.24 -25.95
N ASP A 213 -3.65 -4.56 -27.22
CA ASP A 213 -4.68 -4.92 -28.19
C ASP A 213 -5.32 -6.25 -27.86
N LYS A 214 -4.49 -7.24 -27.54
CA LYS A 214 -4.94 -8.60 -27.24
C LYS A 214 -4.06 -9.27 -26.19
N PHE A 215 -4.71 -9.69 -25.11
CA PHE A 215 -4.19 -10.60 -24.10
C PHE A 215 -4.97 -11.91 -24.16
N SER A 216 -4.34 -13.05 -23.93
CA SER A 216 -5.04 -14.35 -23.85
C SER A 216 -4.40 -15.24 -22.80
N VAL A 217 -5.24 -15.97 -22.06
CA VAL A 217 -4.82 -16.96 -21.07
C VAL A 217 -5.73 -18.18 -21.21
N GLY A 218 -5.13 -19.35 -21.43
CA GLY A 218 -5.90 -20.55 -21.77
C GLY A 218 -6.83 -20.32 -22.97
N THR A 219 -8.11 -20.53 -22.77
CA THR A 219 -9.16 -20.35 -23.79
C THR A 219 -9.81 -18.96 -23.78
N GLU A 220 -9.40 -18.05 -22.89
CA GLU A 220 -9.91 -16.67 -22.84
C GLU A 220 -9.07 -15.72 -23.69
N THR A 221 -9.73 -14.77 -24.35
CA THR A 221 -9.10 -13.63 -25.03
C THR A 221 -9.73 -12.33 -24.54
N ILE A 222 -8.88 -11.42 -24.07
CA ILE A 222 -9.23 -10.06 -23.65
C ILE A 222 -8.70 -9.10 -24.71
N GLN A 223 -9.52 -8.15 -25.12
CA GLN A 223 -9.16 -7.17 -26.14
C GLN A 223 -9.26 -5.75 -25.60
N HIS A 224 -8.44 -4.84 -26.15
CA HIS A 224 -8.46 -3.41 -25.84
C HIS A 224 -8.33 -3.10 -24.35
N SER A 225 -7.41 -3.78 -23.68
CA SER A 225 -7.13 -3.58 -22.25
C SER A 225 -5.94 -2.63 -22.05
N GLN A 226 -5.62 -2.35 -20.79
CA GLN A 226 -4.36 -1.71 -20.42
C GLN A 226 -3.52 -2.69 -19.61
N MET A 227 -2.22 -2.43 -19.48
CA MET A 227 -1.33 -3.21 -18.60
C MET A 227 -0.26 -2.29 -18.02
N LEU A 228 0.30 -2.65 -16.86
CA LEU A 228 1.48 -1.97 -16.33
C LEU A 228 2.73 -2.61 -16.92
N VAL A 229 3.59 -1.80 -17.54
CA VAL A 229 4.97 -2.15 -17.87
C VAL A 229 5.89 -1.56 -16.82
N MET A 230 6.77 -2.39 -16.25
CA MET A 230 7.78 -1.97 -15.27
C MET A 230 9.16 -1.91 -15.91
N ASP A 231 9.94 -0.85 -15.68
CA ASP A 231 11.30 -0.73 -16.23
C ASP A 231 12.30 -1.79 -15.69
N GLY A 232 12.02 -2.33 -14.50
CA GLY A 232 12.83 -3.36 -13.84
C GLY A 232 12.58 -4.79 -14.32
N ARG A 233 12.99 -5.76 -13.49
CA ARG A 233 12.74 -7.20 -13.69
C ARG A 233 11.94 -7.78 -12.53
N ILE A 234 11.11 -8.77 -12.81
CA ILE A 234 10.40 -9.53 -11.78
C ILE A 234 11.34 -10.61 -11.24
N GLY A 235 11.66 -10.55 -9.94
CA GLY A 235 12.51 -11.55 -9.28
C GLY A 235 13.93 -11.61 -9.88
N ASP A 236 14.33 -12.78 -10.38
CA ASP A 236 15.61 -12.99 -11.07
C ASP A 236 15.54 -12.74 -12.59
N GLY A 237 14.39 -12.32 -13.11
CA GLY A 237 14.13 -12.11 -14.53
C GLY A 237 13.70 -13.37 -15.28
N SER A 238 13.34 -14.44 -14.56
CA SER A 238 12.71 -15.63 -15.16
C SER A 238 11.19 -15.48 -15.35
N THR A 239 10.54 -14.64 -14.55
CA THR A 239 9.11 -14.32 -14.67
C THR A 239 8.90 -13.14 -15.60
N ASP A 240 8.08 -13.30 -16.64
CA ASP A 240 7.78 -12.23 -17.59
C ASP A 240 6.64 -11.34 -17.09
N ILE A 241 5.61 -11.95 -16.50
CA ILE A 241 4.34 -11.31 -16.13
C ILE A 241 3.91 -11.74 -14.73
N LEU A 242 3.37 -10.82 -13.93
CA LEU A 242 2.54 -11.10 -12.77
C LEU A 242 1.07 -10.90 -13.16
N LEU A 243 0.23 -11.92 -13.01
CA LEU A 243 -1.23 -11.78 -13.08
C LEU A 243 -1.74 -11.46 -11.68
N GLY A 244 -2.13 -10.20 -11.50
CA GLY A 244 -2.45 -9.62 -10.20
C GLY A 244 -3.89 -9.84 -9.76
N VAL A 245 -4.20 -9.24 -8.62
CA VAL A 245 -5.54 -9.21 -8.03
C VAL A 245 -6.58 -8.56 -8.94
N ASP A 246 -6.19 -7.62 -9.80
CA ASP A 246 -7.07 -7.03 -10.82
C ASP A 246 -7.64 -8.07 -11.80
N PHE A 247 -6.84 -9.06 -12.21
CA PHE A 247 -7.30 -10.21 -12.97
C PHE A 247 -8.14 -11.14 -12.09
N MET A 248 -7.66 -11.47 -10.88
CA MET A 248 -8.34 -12.44 -10.00
C MET A 248 -9.67 -11.94 -9.44
N LEU A 249 -9.89 -10.63 -9.29
CA LEU A 249 -11.17 -10.05 -8.87
C LEU A 249 -12.23 -10.10 -9.96
N ALA A 250 -11.80 -10.12 -11.23
CA ALA A 250 -12.69 -10.24 -12.38
C ALA A 250 -13.07 -11.71 -12.68
N HIS A 251 -12.48 -12.68 -11.98
CA HIS A 251 -12.64 -14.10 -12.26
C HIS A 251 -12.93 -14.92 -11.00
N HIS A 252 -13.63 -16.04 -11.16
CA HIS A 252 -13.64 -17.14 -10.21
C HIS A 252 -12.61 -18.15 -10.69
N ILE A 253 -11.59 -18.43 -9.89
CA ILE A 253 -10.44 -19.26 -10.32
C ILE A 253 -10.30 -20.46 -9.40
N TYR A 254 -10.09 -21.63 -9.98
CA TYR A 254 -9.68 -22.85 -9.29
C TYR A 254 -8.33 -23.32 -9.83
N ILE A 255 -7.32 -23.29 -8.97
CA ILE A 255 -5.95 -23.73 -9.23
C ILE A 255 -5.86 -25.20 -8.81
N ALA A 256 -6.03 -26.09 -9.79
CA ALA A 256 -5.94 -27.54 -9.58
C ALA A 256 -4.48 -28.01 -9.73
N ASN A 257 -3.67 -27.81 -8.69
CA ASN A 257 -2.28 -28.21 -8.65
C ASN A 257 -2.09 -29.72 -8.86
N SER A 258 -3.07 -30.51 -8.40
CA SER A 258 -3.18 -31.96 -8.60
C SER A 258 -3.33 -32.37 -10.07
N GLN A 259 -3.97 -31.54 -10.89
CA GLN A 259 -4.22 -31.79 -12.32
C GLN A 259 -3.30 -30.98 -13.26
N LYS A 260 -2.54 -30.02 -12.72
CA LYS A 260 -1.82 -29.00 -13.50
C LYS A 260 -2.73 -28.22 -14.44
N LYS A 261 -3.91 -27.86 -13.94
CA LYS A 261 -4.93 -27.09 -14.67
C LYS A 261 -5.45 -25.94 -13.83
N MET A 262 -5.73 -24.83 -14.48
CA MET A 262 -6.50 -23.73 -13.93
C MET A 262 -7.86 -23.69 -14.61
N TYR A 263 -8.93 -23.77 -13.82
CA TYR A 263 -10.30 -23.61 -14.29
C TYR A 263 -10.81 -22.25 -13.85
N PHE A 264 -11.46 -21.50 -14.73
CA PHE A 264 -11.93 -20.17 -14.36
C PHE A 264 -13.13 -19.69 -15.16
N THR A 265 -13.92 -18.80 -14.55
CA THR A 265 -15.03 -18.09 -15.21
C THR A 265 -14.85 -16.59 -15.03
N TYR A 266 -15.27 -15.80 -16.01
CA TYR A 266 -15.33 -14.35 -15.89
C TYR A 266 -16.58 -13.93 -15.12
N ASN A 267 -16.39 -13.21 -14.02
CA ASN A 267 -17.44 -12.78 -13.09
C ASN A 267 -17.98 -11.38 -13.42
N GLY A 268 -17.38 -10.67 -14.39
CA GLY A 268 -17.71 -9.30 -14.72
C GLY A 268 -16.82 -8.26 -14.04
N GLY A 269 -16.83 -7.03 -14.59
CA GLY A 269 -15.93 -5.95 -14.19
C GLY A 269 -14.73 -5.81 -15.12
N ARG A 270 -14.05 -4.66 -15.11
CA ARG A 270 -12.92 -4.41 -16.01
C ARG A 270 -11.69 -5.22 -15.59
N VAL A 271 -11.17 -6.07 -16.49
CA VAL A 271 -9.87 -6.72 -16.34
C VAL A 271 -8.75 -5.71 -16.63
N PHE A 272 -7.70 -5.72 -15.79
CA PHE A 272 -6.57 -4.77 -15.86
C PHE A 272 -6.98 -3.29 -15.69
N SER A 273 -7.82 -3.01 -14.70
CA SER A 273 -8.23 -1.63 -14.37
C SER A 273 -7.09 -0.87 -13.70
N LEU A 274 -6.41 -0.01 -14.46
CA LEU A 274 -5.28 0.80 -13.97
C LEU A 274 -5.64 2.27 -13.75
N ASP A 275 -6.87 2.67 -14.07
CA ASP A 275 -7.29 4.06 -13.99
C ASP A 275 -7.80 4.42 -12.58
N THR A 276 -6.89 4.93 -11.76
CA THR A 276 -7.21 5.51 -10.44
C THR A 276 -8.07 6.77 -10.51
N ALA A 277 -8.17 7.45 -11.66
CA ALA A 277 -9.04 8.61 -11.87
C ALA A 277 -10.48 8.21 -12.23
N SER A 278 -10.70 6.99 -12.74
CA SER A 278 -12.02 6.45 -13.07
C SER A 278 -12.82 5.91 -11.88
N ILE A 279 -12.26 5.96 -10.68
CA ILE A 279 -12.92 5.59 -9.39
C ILE A 279 -14.18 6.46 -9.11
N GLY A 280 -14.51 7.44 -9.96
CA GLY A 280 -15.75 8.22 -9.92
C GLY A 280 -16.53 8.36 -11.23
N THR A 281 -16.18 7.65 -12.31
CA THR A 281 -16.94 7.70 -13.57
C THR A 281 -17.71 6.40 -13.76
N ASN A 282 -19.02 6.47 -13.47
CA ASN A 282 -19.98 5.40 -13.77
C ASN A 282 -20.08 5.20 -15.30
N GLU A 283 -19.22 4.36 -15.88
CA GLU A 283 -19.59 3.66 -17.11
C GLU A 283 -20.31 2.35 -16.72
N PRO A 284 -21.48 2.07 -17.32
CA PRO A 284 -22.15 0.81 -17.09
C PRO A 284 -21.27 -0.31 -17.63
N ALA A 285 -20.80 -1.19 -16.75
CA ALA A 285 -20.22 -2.46 -17.17
C ALA A 285 -21.20 -3.15 -18.13
N ALA A 286 -20.71 -3.56 -19.30
CA ALA A 286 -21.50 -4.38 -20.24
C ALA A 286 -22.07 -5.56 -19.45
N ALA A 287 -23.42 -5.61 -19.39
CA ALA A 287 -24.26 -6.54 -18.65
C ALA A 287 -23.48 -7.48 -17.71
N ALA A 288 -23.25 -7.03 -16.48
CA ALA A 288 -22.79 -7.90 -15.40
C ALA A 288 -23.61 -9.19 -15.47
N ALA A 289 -22.92 -10.33 -15.65
CA ALA A 289 -23.57 -11.62 -15.61
C ALA A 289 -24.37 -11.68 -14.31
N LYS A 290 -25.66 -12.03 -14.37
CA LYS A 290 -26.44 -12.26 -13.15
C LYS A 290 -25.68 -13.32 -12.33
N ASP A 291 -25.24 -12.94 -11.13
CA ASP A 291 -24.70 -13.86 -10.11
C ASP A 291 -25.75 -14.94 -9.82
N ALA A 292 -25.69 -16.05 -10.57
CA ALA A 292 -26.46 -17.25 -10.28
C ALA A 292 -25.56 -18.23 -9.52
N GLY A 293 -25.49 -18.07 -8.20
CA GLY A 293 -24.78 -18.98 -7.29
C GLY A 293 -24.57 -18.33 -5.93
N ASP A 294 -25.49 -18.58 -5.00
CA ASP A 294 -25.59 -18.06 -3.62
C ASP A 294 -25.87 -16.55 -3.47
N GLU A 295 -27.15 -16.19 -3.34
CA GLU A 295 -27.52 -14.91 -2.72
C GLU A 295 -26.90 -14.82 -1.32
N PRO A 296 -26.17 -13.74 -0.97
CA PRO A 296 -25.65 -13.54 0.38
C PRO A 296 -26.77 -13.60 1.40
N ARG A 297 -26.65 -14.49 2.40
CA ARG A 297 -27.66 -14.66 3.46
C ARG A 297 -27.21 -14.07 4.79
N ALA A 298 -25.91 -14.04 5.06
CA ALA A 298 -25.35 -13.50 6.30
C ALA A 298 -24.78 -12.08 6.11
N ALA A 299 -24.73 -11.29 7.19
CA ALA A 299 -24.14 -9.96 7.19
C ALA A 299 -22.69 -9.96 6.67
N ALA A 300 -21.90 -10.95 7.08
CA ALA A 300 -20.51 -11.12 6.66
C ALA A 300 -20.35 -11.33 5.15
N ASP A 301 -21.24 -12.09 4.51
CA ASP A 301 -21.20 -12.32 3.06
C ASP A 301 -21.41 -11.00 2.29
N TYR A 302 -22.39 -10.20 2.73
CA TYR A 302 -22.62 -8.87 2.18
C TYR A 302 -21.39 -7.95 2.40
N ALA A 303 -20.81 -7.96 3.60
CA ALA A 303 -19.63 -7.14 3.90
C ALA A 303 -18.43 -7.51 3.01
N LEU A 304 -18.14 -8.80 2.84
CA LEU A 304 -17.06 -9.31 2.00
C LEU A 304 -17.27 -8.93 0.52
N ARG A 305 -18.48 -9.12 -0.01
CA ARG A 305 -18.82 -8.75 -1.39
C ARG A 305 -18.75 -7.23 -1.59
N GLY A 306 -19.29 -6.45 -0.66
CA GLY A 306 -19.23 -4.99 -0.69
C GLY A 306 -17.79 -4.48 -0.71
N GLN A 307 -16.92 -5.11 0.07
CA GLN A 307 -15.49 -4.79 0.11
C GLN A 307 -14.76 -5.14 -1.19
N ALA A 308 -15.08 -6.28 -1.82
CA ALA A 308 -14.54 -6.66 -3.12
C ALA A 308 -15.04 -5.74 -4.26
N ARG A 309 -16.30 -5.30 -4.20
CA ARG A 309 -16.88 -4.30 -5.12
C ARG A 309 -16.21 -2.94 -4.95
N LEU A 310 -15.92 -2.52 -3.72
CA LEU A 310 -15.15 -1.31 -3.44
C LEU A 310 -13.75 -1.38 -4.05
N ALA A 311 -13.05 -2.53 -3.93
CA ALA A 311 -11.76 -2.76 -4.56
C ALA A 311 -11.81 -2.72 -6.10
N ARG A 312 -12.96 -3.06 -6.71
CA ARG A 312 -13.23 -2.93 -8.15
C ARG A 312 -13.73 -1.54 -8.57
N GLY A 313 -13.90 -0.61 -7.64
CA GLY A 313 -14.45 0.72 -7.92
C GLY A 313 -15.97 0.76 -8.15
N GLU A 314 -16.70 -0.33 -7.89
CA GLU A 314 -18.15 -0.41 -8.05
C GLU A 314 -18.89 0.23 -6.85
N LEU A 315 -18.69 1.53 -6.62
CA LEU A 315 -19.10 2.25 -5.41
C LEU A 315 -20.60 2.08 -5.08
N ALA A 316 -21.48 2.17 -6.07
CA ALA A 316 -22.93 2.04 -5.84
C ALA A 316 -23.32 0.62 -5.39
N ASN A 317 -22.74 -0.41 -6.01
CA ASN A 317 -23.00 -1.80 -5.63
C ASN A 317 -22.38 -2.13 -4.27
N ALA A 318 -21.16 -1.62 -4.02
CA ALA A 318 -20.48 -1.73 -2.73
C ALA A 318 -21.32 -1.12 -1.60
N ARG A 319 -21.86 0.09 -1.81
CA ARG A 319 -22.76 0.75 -0.84
C ARG A 319 -23.98 -0.09 -0.51
N SER A 320 -24.67 -0.61 -1.53
CA SER A 320 -25.87 -1.43 -1.32
C SER A 320 -25.58 -2.67 -0.48
N ASP A 321 -24.43 -3.31 -0.71
CA ASP A 321 -24.02 -4.47 0.08
C ASP A 321 -23.66 -4.10 1.52
N LEU A 322 -22.91 -3.01 1.71
CA LEU A 322 -22.52 -2.55 3.04
C LEU A 322 -23.73 -2.09 3.86
N ASP A 323 -24.72 -1.46 3.24
CA ASP A 323 -25.99 -1.11 3.88
C ASP A 323 -26.79 -2.37 4.29
N ALA A 324 -26.75 -3.42 3.47
CA ALA A 324 -27.35 -4.70 3.82
C ALA A 324 -26.61 -5.39 4.98
N ALA A 325 -25.28 -5.38 4.97
CA ALA A 325 -24.46 -5.92 6.06
C ALA A 325 -24.75 -5.22 7.39
N ILE A 326 -24.70 -3.88 7.43
CA ILE A 326 -24.98 -3.07 8.63
C ILE A 326 -26.42 -3.25 9.11
N ARG A 327 -27.39 -3.40 8.20
CA ARG A 327 -28.78 -3.66 8.59
C ARG A 327 -28.94 -5.03 9.26
N LEU A 328 -28.20 -6.04 8.82
CA LEU A 328 -28.24 -7.39 9.36
C LEU A 328 -27.42 -7.53 10.66
N ASP A 329 -26.29 -6.83 10.77
CA ASP A 329 -25.48 -6.74 11.99
C ASP A 329 -25.06 -5.28 12.26
N PRO A 330 -25.87 -4.52 13.02
CA PRO A 330 -25.61 -3.11 13.27
C PRO A 330 -24.48 -2.85 14.30
N ASN A 331 -23.91 -3.91 14.90
CA ASN A 331 -22.89 -3.80 15.94
C ASN A 331 -21.48 -4.15 15.44
N ASN A 332 -21.32 -4.46 14.15
CA ASN A 332 -20.02 -4.72 13.57
C ASN A 332 -19.31 -3.41 13.20
N ALA A 333 -18.28 -3.03 13.97
CA ALA A 333 -17.49 -1.83 13.75
C ALA A 333 -16.82 -1.77 12.36
N ASN A 334 -16.41 -2.92 11.82
CA ASN A 334 -15.69 -2.98 10.55
C ASN A 334 -16.59 -2.64 9.36
N ASP A 335 -17.89 -2.95 9.43
CA ASP A 335 -18.81 -2.66 8.33
C ASP A 335 -19.00 -1.15 8.16
N TYR A 336 -19.09 -0.41 9.27
CA TYR A 336 -19.08 1.06 9.25
C TYR A 336 -17.76 1.63 8.73
N LEU A 337 -16.62 1.07 9.14
CA LEU A 337 -15.31 1.48 8.62
C LEU A 337 -15.22 1.27 7.09
N ILE A 338 -15.69 0.14 6.57
CA ILE A 338 -15.65 -0.14 5.13
C ILE A 338 -16.62 0.80 4.39
N ARG A 339 -17.82 1.07 4.93
CA ARG A 339 -18.74 2.06 4.34
C ARG A 339 -18.19 3.49 4.40
N ALA A 340 -17.47 3.86 5.45
CA ALA A 340 -16.78 5.14 5.51
C ALA A 340 -15.76 5.30 4.37
N ARG A 341 -15.05 4.22 3.98
CA ARG A 341 -14.13 4.23 2.82
C ARG A 341 -14.89 4.47 1.51
N ASP A 342 -16.00 3.78 1.31
CA ASP A 342 -16.90 4.02 0.16
C ASP A 342 -17.41 5.46 0.11
N LEU A 343 -17.90 5.98 1.24
CA LEU A 343 -18.43 7.34 1.35
C LEU A 343 -17.34 8.40 1.08
N ALA A 344 -16.13 8.18 1.59
CA ALA A 344 -14.98 9.05 1.31
C ALA A 344 -14.60 9.03 -0.18
N ALA A 345 -14.54 7.85 -0.80
CA ALA A 345 -14.30 7.70 -2.24
C ALA A 345 -15.40 8.36 -3.08
N SER A 346 -16.65 8.29 -2.61
CA SER A 346 -17.83 8.95 -3.18
C SER A 346 -17.93 10.44 -2.87
N LYS A 347 -16.86 11.08 -2.35
CA LYS A 347 -16.81 12.51 -2.01
C LYS A 347 -17.88 12.96 -0.99
N GLN A 348 -18.24 12.08 -0.05
CA GLN A 348 -19.16 12.36 1.06
C GLN A 348 -18.42 12.31 2.42
N PRO A 349 -17.51 13.28 2.70
CA PRO A 349 -16.63 13.22 3.86
C PRO A 349 -17.35 13.32 5.20
N ASP A 350 -18.45 14.05 5.29
CA ASP A 350 -19.18 14.19 6.56
C ASP A 350 -19.92 12.90 6.96
N ALA A 351 -20.51 12.20 5.98
CA ALA A 351 -21.11 10.90 6.20
C ALA A 351 -20.06 9.84 6.57
N ALA A 352 -18.90 9.87 5.90
CA ALA A 352 -17.77 9.01 6.25
C ALA A 352 -17.25 9.26 7.68
N LEU A 353 -17.16 10.51 8.13
CA LEU A 353 -16.80 10.83 9.51
C LEU A 353 -17.82 10.29 10.52
N ALA A 354 -19.12 10.37 10.22
CA ALA A 354 -20.15 9.82 11.09
C ALA A 354 -20.06 8.28 11.22
N ASP A 355 -19.77 7.59 10.13
CA ASP A 355 -19.52 6.14 10.15
C ASP A 355 -18.25 5.78 10.93
N LEU A 356 -17.19 6.57 10.80
CA LEU A 356 -15.97 6.37 11.59
C LEU A 356 -16.21 6.62 13.09
N ASP A 357 -17.02 7.62 13.43
CA ASP A 357 -17.45 7.85 14.81
C ASP A 357 -18.21 6.63 15.36
N LYS A 358 -19.11 6.05 14.56
CA LYS A 358 -19.84 4.83 14.94
C LYS A 358 -18.93 3.61 15.05
N ALA A 359 -18.00 3.41 14.12
CA ALA A 359 -17.02 2.33 14.16
C ALA A 359 -16.17 2.40 15.44
N ILE A 360 -15.68 3.59 15.79
CA ILE A 360 -14.85 3.82 16.98
C ILE A 360 -15.69 3.73 18.27
N GLN A 361 -16.97 4.06 18.23
CA GLN A 361 -17.89 3.82 19.37
C GLN A 361 -18.06 2.32 19.64
N LEU A 362 -18.18 1.51 18.58
CA LEU A 362 -18.35 0.05 18.68
C LEU A 362 -17.04 -0.66 19.05
N ASP A 363 -15.92 -0.23 18.46
CA ASP A 363 -14.58 -0.70 18.78
C ASP A 363 -13.60 0.48 18.92
N PRO A 364 -13.37 0.97 20.16
CA PRO A 364 -12.43 2.04 20.43
C PRO A 364 -10.97 1.72 20.08
N LYS A 365 -10.64 0.45 19.84
CA LYS A 365 -9.30 -0.01 19.44
C LYS A 365 -9.20 -0.33 17.96
N ASN A 366 -10.18 0.07 17.15
CA ASN A 366 -10.09 -0.07 15.71
C ASN A 366 -9.07 0.92 15.13
N PHE A 367 -7.84 0.44 14.98
CA PHE A 367 -6.70 1.24 14.50
C PHE A 367 -6.99 1.92 13.15
N ASP A 368 -7.57 1.19 12.19
CA ASP A 368 -7.85 1.71 10.86
C ASP A 368 -8.87 2.84 10.89
N ALA A 369 -9.91 2.71 11.71
CA ALA A 369 -10.93 3.75 11.88
C ALA A 369 -10.35 5.01 12.53
N LEU A 370 -9.53 4.85 13.59
CA LEU A 370 -8.82 5.96 14.23
C LEU A 370 -7.92 6.69 13.24
N LEU A 371 -7.12 5.95 12.47
CA LEU A 371 -6.16 6.53 11.53
C LEU A 371 -6.85 7.22 10.35
N MET A 372 -7.94 6.64 9.85
CA MET A 372 -8.74 7.26 8.79
C MET A 372 -9.43 8.53 9.28
N ARG A 373 -10.02 8.51 10.47
CA ARG A 373 -10.65 9.70 11.07
C ARG A 373 -9.63 10.80 11.34
N ALA A 374 -8.44 10.45 11.84
CA ALA A 374 -7.34 11.40 12.03
C ALA A 374 -6.95 12.12 10.73
N ARG A 375 -6.79 11.36 9.63
CA ARG A 375 -6.48 11.94 8.30
C ARG A 375 -7.57 12.88 7.81
N MET A 376 -8.84 12.48 7.97
CA MET A 376 -9.98 13.30 7.55
C MET A 376 -10.12 14.57 8.39
N ARG A 377 -9.94 14.48 9.71
CA ARG A 377 -9.93 15.65 10.61
C ARG A 377 -8.78 16.59 10.29
N HIS A 378 -7.59 16.05 10.04
CA HIS A 378 -6.45 16.83 9.56
C HIS A 378 -6.76 17.57 8.26
N ALA A 379 -7.37 16.89 7.27
CA ALA A 379 -7.79 17.53 6.01
C ALA A 379 -8.84 18.63 6.23
N LYS A 380 -9.72 18.49 7.23
CA LYS A 380 -10.68 19.52 7.67
C LYS A 380 -10.06 20.57 8.61
N LYS A 381 -8.74 20.57 8.81
CA LYS A 381 -7.99 21.46 9.72
C LYS A 381 -8.36 21.33 11.20
N ASP A 382 -9.05 20.25 11.59
CA ASP A 382 -9.26 19.87 12.99
C ASP A 382 -8.03 19.14 13.52
N LEU A 383 -7.00 19.91 13.84
CA LEU A 383 -5.72 19.37 14.33
C LEU A 383 -5.84 18.76 15.72
N ALA A 384 -6.72 19.30 16.58
CA ALA A 384 -6.91 18.79 17.93
C ALA A 384 -7.60 17.42 17.92
N GLY A 385 -8.67 17.26 17.14
CA GLY A 385 -9.35 15.98 16.96
C GLY A 385 -8.46 14.95 16.26
N ALA A 386 -7.68 15.37 15.26
CA ALA A 386 -6.70 14.50 14.63
C ALA A 386 -5.62 14.03 15.62
N ALA A 387 -5.09 14.92 16.47
CA ALA A 387 -4.12 14.56 17.49
C ALA A 387 -4.66 13.57 18.52
N ALA A 388 -5.92 13.74 18.94
CA ALA A 388 -6.57 12.79 19.85
C ALA A 388 -6.65 11.38 19.24
N ASP A 389 -7.03 11.28 17.96
CA ASP A 389 -7.13 10.00 17.25
C ASP A 389 -5.75 9.34 17.04
N VAL A 390 -4.73 10.13 16.68
CA VAL A 390 -3.34 9.63 16.52
C VAL A 390 -2.80 9.13 17.86
N ALA A 391 -3.05 9.85 18.95
CA ALA A 391 -2.64 9.43 20.29
C ALA A 391 -3.33 8.13 20.73
N ALA A 392 -4.61 7.95 20.39
CA ALA A 392 -5.35 6.71 20.65
C ALA A 392 -4.86 5.53 19.78
N ALA A 393 -4.45 5.80 18.54
CA ALA A 393 -3.93 4.78 17.62
C ALA A 393 -2.49 4.33 17.96
N ARG A 394 -1.67 5.22 18.54
CA ARG A 394 -0.25 4.96 18.87
C ARG A 394 0.01 3.66 19.64
N PRO A 395 -0.66 3.37 20.77
CA PRO A 395 -0.40 2.14 21.51
C PRO A 395 -0.82 0.85 20.78
N LEU A 396 -1.58 0.97 19.69
CA LEU A 396 -2.05 -0.16 18.88
C LEU A 396 -1.08 -0.50 17.74
N ALA A 397 -0.13 0.40 17.42
CA ALA A 397 0.84 0.21 16.37
C ALA A 397 2.11 -0.46 16.93
N PRO A 398 2.51 -1.64 16.42
CA PRO A 398 3.77 -2.25 16.85
C PRO A 398 4.98 -1.39 16.49
N SER A 399 6.00 -1.38 17.35
CA SER A 399 7.25 -0.64 17.10
C SER A 399 7.90 -1.09 15.78
N GLY A 400 8.33 -0.11 14.97
CA GLY A 400 8.95 -0.33 13.67
C GLY A 400 8.01 -0.85 12.58
N SER A 401 6.71 -1.03 12.83
CA SER A 401 5.74 -1.46 11.82
C SER A 401 5.34 -0.32 10.88
N MET A 402 4.71 -0.64 9.75
CA MET A 402 4.12 0.38 8.88
C MET A 402 3.00 1.16 9.54
N GLN A 403 2.28 0.55 10.48
CA GLN A 403 1.30 1.25 11.31
C GLN A 403 1.99 2.36 12.12
N SER A 404 3.15 2.08 12.71
CA SER A 404 3.92 3.07 13.47
C SER A 404 4.50 4.17 12.58
N PHE A 405 4.92 3.83 11.35
CA PHE A 405 5.37 4.80 10.36
C PHE A 405 4.26 5.74 9.93
N ALA A 406 3.06 5.20 9.65
CA ALA A 406 1.89 6.00 9.29
C ALA A 406 1.47 6.96 10.43
N ILE A 407 1.59 6.52 11.69
CA ILE A 407 1.39 7.38 12.86
C ILE A 407 2.45 8.48 12.92
N ALA A 408 3.72 8.16 12.69
CA ALA A 408 4.79 9.15 12.69
C ALA A 408 4.57 10.25 11.64
N GLN A 409 4.15 9.88 10.43
CA GLN A 409 3.80 10.84 9.39
C GLN A 409 2.63 11.74 9.81
N LEU A 410 1.62 11.19 10.48
CA LEU A 410 0.50 11.97 10.98
C LEU A 410 0.90 12.93 12.10
N TYR A 411 1.76 12.50 13.03
CA TYR A 411 2.33 13.37 14.07
C TYR A 411 3.07 14.56 13.46
N VAL A 412 3.87 14.34 12.42
CA VAL A 412 4.49 15.44 11.66
C VAL A 412 3.43 16.37 11.06
N ALA A 413 2.42 15.82 10.37
CA ALA A 413 1.40 16.60 9.67
C ALA A 413 0.54 17.46 10.61
N ILE A 414 0.18 16.95 11.79
CA ILE A 414 -0.62 17.69 12.78
C ILE A 414 0.20 18.68 13.63
N GLY A 415 1.50 18.80 13.36
CA GLY A 415 2.39 19.74 14.02
C GLY A 415 2.97 19.27 15.35
N GLN A 416 3.07 17.95 15.54
CA GLN A 416 3.67 17.26 16.69
C GLN A 416 4.89 16.43 16.24
N PRO A 417 5.95 17.07 15.68
CA PRO A 417 7.06 16.34 15.08
C PRO A 417 7.94 15.59 16.10
N ALA A 418 7.98 16.01 17.36
CA ALA A 418 8.81 15.37 18.39
C ALA A 418 8.30 13.95 18.72
N GLU A 419 6.98 13.77 18.68
CA GLU A 419 6.29 12.50 18.92
C GLU A 419 6.54 11.48 17.80
N ALA A 420 6.85 11.96 16.59
CA ALA A 420 7.17 11.12 15.43
C ALA A 420 8.58 10.53 15.49
N LEU A 421 9.55 11.24 16.07
CA LEU A 421 10.97 10.86 16.05
C LEU A 421 11.27 9.44 16.57
N PRO A 422 10.80 9.01 17.76
CA PRO A 422 11.08 7.65 18.24
C PRO A 422 10.48 6.57 17.34
N LEU A 423 9.31 6.84 16.73
CA LEU A 423 8.67 5.91 15.80
C LEU A 423 9.50 5.75 14.51
N LEU A 424 10.04 6.87 14.00
CA LEU A 424 10.92 6.88 12.84
C LEU A 424 12.26 6.20 13.13
N ASP A 425 12.82 6.40 14.32
CA ASP A 425 14.06 5.75 14.74
C ASP A 425 13.92 4.22 14.76
N ASP A 426 12.84 3.72 15.34
CA ASP A 426 12.54 2.30 15.38
C ASP A 426 12.32 1.72 13.98
N TRP A 427 11.55 2.42 13.14
CA TRP A 427 11.30 1.99 11.77
C TRP A 427 12.61 1.91 10.96
N ILE A 428 13.42 2.98 10.95
CA ILE A 428 14.70 3.02 10.21
C ILE A 428 15.66 1.91 10.65
N ARG A 429 15.68 1.59 11.94
CA ARG A 429 16.53 0.52 12.49
C ARG A 429 16.12 -0.87 11.97
N MET A 430 14.84 -1.11 11.75
CA MET A 430 14.29 -2.41 11.35
C MET A 430 14.18 -2.59 9.82
N HIS A 431 14.16 -1.49 9.07
CA HIS A 431 13.89 -1.44 7.63
C HIS A 431 15.07 -0.97 6.78
N ARG A 432 16.25 -1.55 7.01
CA ARG A 432 17.50 -1.12 6.34
C ARG A 432 17.55 -1.47 4.85
N ASP A 433 16.81 -2.50 4.44
CA ASP A 433 16.75 -2.99 3.07
C ASP A 433 15.41 -2.60 2.42
N ASP A 434 14.75 -1.54 2.90
CA ASP A 434 13.42 -1.15 2.45
C ASP A 434 13.46 -0.02 1.43
N ALA A 435 12.70 -0.16 0.33
CA ALA A 435 12.60 0.83 -0.73
C ALA A 435 12.12 2.21 -0.25
N THR A 436 11.40 2.28 0.87
CA THR A 436 10.90 3.50 1.48
C THR A 436 11.83 4.10 2.53
N LEU A 437 13.02 3.52 2.75
CA LEU A 437 14.00 4.02 3.72
C LEU A 437 14.38 5.49 3.49
N GLY A 438 14.53 5.94 2.25
CA GLY A 438 14.80 7.35 1.97
C GLY A 438 13.65 8.28 2.39
N ASN A 439 12.39 7.83 2.22
CA ASN A 439 11.23 8.58 2.69
C ASN A 439 11.23 8.69 4.24
N ALA A 440 11.59 7.61 4.94
CA ALA A 440 11.65 7.61 6.41
C ALA A 440 12.80 8.47 6.93
N LEU A 441 13.97 8.41 6.30
CA LEU A 441 15.09 9.31 6.59
C LEU A 441 14.69 10.76 6.38
N ASN A 442 14.04 11.09 5.26
CA ASN A 442 13.57 12.44 5.02
C ASN A 442 12.51 12.90 6.04
N ALA A 443 11.55 12.03 6.39
CA ALA A 443 10.56 12.32 7.41
C ALA A 443 11.20 12.61 8.78
N ARG A 444 12.27 11.88 9.13
CA ARG A 444 13.04 12.12 10.36
C ARG A 444 13.86 13.41 10.27
N CYS A 445 14.47 13.68 9.11
CA CYS A 445 15.15 14.95 8.84
C CYS A 445 14.20 16.14 9.07
N TRP A 446 13.04 16.11 8.42
CA TRP A 446 12.01 17.13 8.54
C TRP A 446 11.50 17.28 9.98
N GLY A 447 11.16 16.17 10.65
CA GLY A 447 10.72 16.19 12.04
C GLY A 447 11.76 16.81 12.98
N ARG A 448 13.04 16.44 12.82
CA ARG A 448 14.16 17.03 13.59
C ARG A 448 14.32 18.52 13.33
N ALA A 449 14.20 18.95 12.08
CA ALA A 449 14.31 20.35 11.68
C ALA A 449 13.15 21.21 12.22
N LEU A 450 11.92 20.70 12.15
CA LEU A 450 10.74 21.35 12.74
C LEU A 450 10.85 21.47 14.26
N ALA A 451 11.25 20.39 14.94
CA ALA A 451 11.46 20.34 16.38
C ALA A 451 12.70 21.13 16.85
N ASN A 452 13.54 21.59 15.93
CA ASN A 452 14.85 22.19 16.20
C ASN A 452 15.76 21.28 17.06
N GLN A 453 15.74 19.98 16.79
CA GLN A 453 16.45 18.96 17.55
C GLN A 453 17.50 18.26 16.67
N SER A 454 18.72 18.12 17.17
CA SER A 454 19.79 17.37 16.49
C SER A 454 19.98 17.76 15.01
N LEU A 455 20.14 19.06 14.71
CA LEU A 455 20.23 19.57 13.34
C LEU A 455 21.35 18.91 12.52
N LYS A 456 22.47 18.53 13.15
CA LYS A 456 23.52 17.74 12.49
C LYS A 456 23.02 16.35 12.07
N GLY A 457 22.22 15.69 12.92
CA GLY A 457 21.57 14.43 12.60
C GLY A 457 20.51 14.58 11.52
N ALA A 458 19.75 15.69 11.54
CA ALA A 458 18.80 16.02 10.47
C ALA A 458 19.52 16.18 9.11
N LEU A 459 20.62 16.95 9.09
CA LEU A 459 21.44 17.14 7.89
C LEU A 459 21.97 15.81 7.35
N HIS A 460 22.43 14.91 8.23
CA HIS A 460 22.86 13.57 7.83
C HIS A 460 21.71 12.77 7.20
N ASP A 461 20.54 12.75 7.84
CA ASP A 461 19.36 12.03 7.34
C ASP A 461 18.92 12.53 5.96
N CYS A 462 18.83 13.85 5.76
CA CYS A 462 18.48 14.44 4.47
C CYS A 462 19.50 14.07 3.38
N ARG A 463 20.80 14.12 3.70
CA ARG A 463 21.86 13.77 2.73
C ARG A 463 21.85 12.29 2.36
N GLU A 464 21.64 11.39 3.32
CA GLU A 464 21.52 9.97 3.00
C GLU A 464 20.23 9.66 2.22
N ALA A 465 19.12 10.36 2.50
CA ALA A 465 17.90 10.25 1.71
C ALA A 465 18.13 10.68 0.25
N ILE A 466 18.77 11.83 0.03
CA ILE A 466 19.09 12.36 -1.32
C ILE A 466 20.08 11.45 -2.05
N LYS A 467 21.12 10.97 -1.36
CA LYS A 467 22.09 10.03 -1.93
C LYS A 467 21.44 8.72 -2.38
N ARG A 468 20.40 8.27 -1.66
CA ARG A 468 19.71 7.01 -1.94
C ARG A 468 18.67 7.14 -3.06
N ASP A 469 17.84 8.16 -3.00
CA ASP A 469 16.64 8.26 -3.84
C ASP A 469 16.69 9.40 -4.87
N GLY A 470 17.77 10.18 -4.88
CA GLY A 470 17.90 11.40 -5.68
C GLY A 470 17.36 12.66 -4.99
N ASP A 471 17.47 13.77 -5.70
CA ASP A 471 17.12 15.12 -5.31
C ASP A 471 15.59 15.38 -5.39
N ARG A 472 14.81 14.51 -4.75
CA ARG A 472 13.35 14.68 -4.70
C ARG A 472 12.99 16.05 -4.10
N PRO A 473 11.97 16.75 -4.61
CA PRO A 473 11.67 18.12 -4.17
C PRO A 473 11.41 18.25 -2.67
N ALA A 474 10.72 17.28 -2.07
CA ALA A 474 10.47 17.24 -0.62
C ALA A 474 11.76 17.07 0.21
N TYR A 475 12.80 16.44 -0.36
CA TYR A 475 14.07 16.21 0.33
C TYR A 475 14.92 17.47 0.32
N LEU A 476 14.90 18.18 -0.83
CA LEU A 476 15.51 19.49 -0.97
C LEU A 476 14.83 20.53 -0.06
N ASP A 477 13.51 20.51 0.04
CA ASP A 477 12.75 21.37 0.95
C ASP A 477 13.12 21.12 2.43
N SER A 478 13.25 19.85 2.81
CA SER A 478 13.70 19.47 4.16
C SER A 478 15.15 19.88 4.43
N LEU A 479 16.02 19.73 3.44
CA LEU A 479 17.41 20.15 3.51
C LEU A 479 17.52 21.68 3.65
N GLY A 480 16.71 22.44 2.92
CA GLY A 480 16.60 23.89 3.02
C GLY A 480 16.21 24.33 4.43
N LEU A 481 15.24 23.67 5.04
CA LEU A 481 14.83 23.94 6.42
C LEU A 481 15.95 23.65 7.42
N VAL A 482 16.67 22.55 7.25
CA VAL A 482 17.82 22.22 8.13
C VAL A 482 18.90 23.30 8.02
N TYR A 483 19.29 23.70 6.81
CA TYR A 483 20.30 24.75 6.63
C TYR A 483 19.84 26.09 7.19
N LEU A 484 18.59 26.48 6.97
CA LEU A 484 18.00 27.70 7.54
C LEU A 484 18.11 27.70 9.08
N ARG A 485 17.79 26.58 9.72
CA ARG A 485 17.92 26.43 11.18
C ARG A 485 19.35 26.45 11.69
N MET A 486 20.30 26.03 10.86
CA MET A 486 21.73 26.06 11.18
C MET A 486 22.36 27.45 10.94
N GLY A 487 21.64 28.39 10.32
CA GLY A 487 22.17 29.69 9.90
C GLY A 487 23.03 29.62 8.63
N ASN A 488 22.90 28.54 7.85
CA ASN A 488 23.62 28.34 6.60
C ASN A 488 22.76 28.86 5.43
N ASP A 489 22.58 30.18 5.37
CA ASP A 489 21.58 30.80 4.50
C ASP A 489 21.85 30.57 3.00
N ALA A 490 23.11 30.54 2.57
CA ALA A 490 23.48 30.32 1.17
C ALA A 490 23.03 28.93 0.68
N GLU A 491 23.31 27.89 1.46
CA GLU A 491 22.89 26.53 1.18
C GLU A 491 21.37 26.36 1.33
N ALA A 492 20.74 27.06 2.26
CA ALA A 492 19.28 27.07 2.42
C ALA A 492 18.60 27.64 1.17
N ILE A 493 19.05 28.81 0.69
CA ILE A 493 18.55 29.46 -0.53
C ILE A 493 18.67 28.50 -1.71
N GLN A 494 19.84 27.89 -1.91
CA GLN A 494 20.05 26.96 -3.02
C GLN A 494 19.11 25.76 -2.95
N ALA A 495 18.96 25.14 -1.78
CA ALA A 495 18.09 23.99 -1.60
C ALA A 495 16.62 24.33 -1.86
N TYR A 496 16.12 25.45 -1.34
CA TYR A 496 14.74 25.89 -1.60
C TYR A 496 14.51 26.27 -3.06
N GLN A 497 15.46 26.93 -3.73
CA GLN A 497 15.35 27.24 -5.15
C GLN A 497 15.23 25.98 -6.00
N LEU A 498 16.06 24.96 -5.72
CA LEU A 498 15.95 23.66 -6.40
C LEU A 498 14.61 22.98 -6.10
N ALA A 499 14.10 23.07 -4.87
CA ALA A 499 12.78 22.53 -4.54
C ALA A 499 11.64 23.23 -5.30
N LEU A 500 11.70 24.56 -5.43
CA LEU A 500 10.67 25.38 -6.10
C LEU A 500 10.58 25.13 -7.62
N VAL A 501 11.62 24.59 -8.26
CA VAL A 501 11.54 24.13 -9.66
C VAL A 501 10.38 23.14 -9.85
N HIS A 502 10.12 22.31 -8.84
CA HIS A 502 9.07 21.28 -8.87
C HIS A 502 7.90 21.57 -7.91
N LEU A 503 8.06 22.50 -6.97
CA LEU A 503 7.06 22.89 -5.98
C LEU A 503 6.66 24.38 -6.07
N PRO A 504 6.34 24.95 -7.25
CA PRO A 504 6.13 26.39 -7.43
C PRO A 504 4.89 26.95 -6.71
N LYS A 505 4.09 26.11 -6.05
CA LYS A 505 2.90 26.49 -5.27
C LYS A 505 3.04 26.14 -3.79
N SER A 506 4.23 25.77 -3.33
CA SER A 506 4.47 25.46 -1.91
C SER A 506 4.67 26.75 -1.11
N ALA A 507 3.63 27.15 -0.38
CA ALA A 507 3.70 28.32 0.51
C ALA A 507 4.84 28.16 1.54
N TRP A 508 5.04 26.96 2.07
CA TRP A 508 6.12 26.68 3.01
C TRP A 508 7.50 26.91 2.42
N THR A 509 7.76 26.38 1.23
CA THR A 509 9.06 26.48 0.55
C THR A 509 9.38 27.93 0.19
N HIS A 510 8.39 28.69 -0.32
CA HIS A 510 8.53 30.13 -0.55
C HIS A 510 8.83 30.90 0.75
N TYR A 511 8.13 30.57 1.85
CA TYR A 511 8.38 31.22 3.13
C TYR A 511 9.79 30.92 3.65
N GLY A 512 10.23 29.66 3.56
CA GLY A 512 11.56 29.24 3.95
C GLY A 512 12.67 29.93 3.14
N LEU A 513 12.48 30.04 1.82
CA LEU A 513 13.38 30.80 0.94
C LEU A 513 13.44 32.27 1.37
N GLY A 514 12.29 32.91 1.56
CA GLY A 514 12.24 34.31 1.96
C GLY A 514 12.88 34.57 3.34
N LEU A 515 12.75 33.64 4.30
CA LEU A 515 13.48 33.72 5.57
C LEU A 515 15.00 33.63 5.37
N ALA A 516 15.48 32.67 4.56
CA ALA A 516 16.90 32.52 4.30
C ALA A 516 17.49 33.75 3.59
N GLU A 517 16.75 34.32 2.64
CA GLU A 517 17.13 35.56 1.96
C GLU A 517 17.18 36.76 2.91
N ALA A 518 16.18 36.90 3.79
CA ALA A 518 16.15 37.97 4.79
C ALA A 518 17.30 37.86 5.80
N HIS A 519 17.65 36.63 6.24
CA HIS A 519 18.78 36.39 7.13
C HIS A 519 20.14 36.73 6.49
N SER A 520 20.25 36.59 5.15
CA SER A 520 21.49 36.89 4.41
C SER A 520 21.94 38.36 4.44
N GLY A 521 21.15 39.26 5.04
CA GLY A 521 21.57 40.64 5.37
C GLY A 521 21.33 41.68 4.27
N LYS A 522 20.62 41.33 3.19
CA LYS A 522 20.22 42.28 2.14
C LYS A 522 18.88 42.92 2.52
N ALA A 523 18.85 44.24 2.68
CA ALA A 523 17.62 44.97 3.00
C ALA A 523 16.54 44.73 1.92
N GLY A 524 15.34 44.31 2.33
CA GLY A 524 14.23 43.97 1.45
C GLY A 524 14.31 42.59 0.78
N ALA A 525 15.37 41.81 1.02
CA ALA A 525 15.47 40.45 0.48
C ALA A 525 14.46 39.51 1.18
N GLY A 526 13.88 38.58 0.42
CA GLY A 526 12.87 37.64 0.92
C GLY A 526 11.45 38.19 1.09
N GLU A 527 11.23 39.51 1.07
CA GLU A 527 9.88 40.09 1.21
C GLU A 527 8.93 39.66 0.09
N ALA A 528 9.44 39.60 -1.15
CA ALA A 528 8.67 39.13 -2.30
C ALA A 528 8.26 37.66 -2.14
N GLU A 529 9.19 36.80 -1.72
CA GLU A 529 8.94 35.37 -1.51
C GLU A 529 7.96 35.12 -0.35
N ILE A 530 8.09 35.85 0.76
CA ILE A 530 7.14 35.79 1.87
C ILE A 530 5.75 36.28 1.43
N ALA A 531 5.67 37.30 0.58
CA ALA A 531 4.39 37.77 0.02
C ALA A 531 3.74 36.69 -0.87
N VAL A 532 4.52 35.98 -1.68
CA VAL A 532 4.05 34.83 -2.46
C VAL A 532 3.53 33.73 -1.52
N ALA A 533 4.28 33.38 -0.47
CA ALA A 533 3.86 32.39 0.51
C ALA A 533 2.50 32.72 1.15
N ARG A 534 2.30 33.98 1.58
CA ARG A 534 1.04 34.46 2.17
C ARG A 534 -0.12 34.50 1.18
N ALA A 535 0.16 34.74 -0.10
CA ALA A 535 -0.83 34.69 -1.16
C ALA A 535 -1.29 33.24 -1.44
N LEU A 536 -0.36 32.28 -1.36
CA LEU A 536 -0.65 30.85 -1.54
C LEU A 536 -1.38 30.24 -0.33
N ASP A 537 -0.97 30.57 0.90
CA ASP A 537 -1.62 30.13 2.13
C ASP A 537 -1.70 31.26 3.16
N LYS A 538 -2.92 31.75 3.39
CA LYS A 538 -3.20 32.82 4.37
C LYS A 538 -2.91 32.42 5.82
N THR A 539 -2.72 31.13 6.09
CA THR A 539 -2.42 30.60 7.43
C THR A 539 -0.93 30.36 7.66
N ILE A 540 -0.07 30.62 6.66
CA ILE A 540 1.36 30.27 6.72
C ILE A 540 2.07 30.87 7.92
N ASP A 541 1.84 32.15 8.25
CA ASP A 541 2.47 32.80 9.41
C ASP A 541 2.13 32.08 10.72
N ALA A 542 0.88 31.64 10.90
CA ALA A 542 0.47 30.89 12.07
C ALA A 542 1.07 29.47 12.12
N GLN A 543 1.32 28.85 10.95
CA GLN A 543 1.97 27.54 10.87
C GLN A 543 3.45 27.64 11.27
N VAL A 544 4.21 28.55 10.64
CA VAL A 544 5.65 28.72 10.89
C VAL A 544 5.94 29.25 12.30
N ALA A 545 5.03 30.06 12.87
CA ALA A 545 5.11 30.55 14.24
C ALA A 545 5.21 29.42 15.27
N ARG A 546 4.51 28.29 15.05
CA ARG A 546 4.52 27.13 15.96
C ARG A 546 5.91 26.51 16.10
N TYR A 547 6.77 26.74 15.12
CA TYR A 547 8.13 26.27 15.09
C TYR A 547 9.14 27.40 15.38
N GLY A 548 8.69 28.62 15.68
CA GLY A 548 9.60 29.76 15.90
C GLY A 548 10.35 30.19 14.63
N LEU A 549 9.70 30.09 13.47
CA LEU A 549 10.22 30.50 12.15
C LEU A 549 9.52 31.79 11.69
N LEU A 550 9.63 32.87 12.45
CA LEU A 550 8.93 34.13 12.16
C LEU A 550 9.79 35.10 11.35
N SER A 551 9.19 35.73 10.33
CA SER A 551 9.80 36.87 9.63
C SER A 551 9.72 38.14 10.47
N ALA A 552 10.60 39.12 10.20
CA ALA A 552 10.43 40.47 10.74
C ALA A 552 9.05 41.04 10.32
N GLY A 553 8.31 41.61 11.26
CA GLY A 553 6.98 42.20 11.01
C GLY A 553 5.78 41.24 11.02
N ALA A 554 5.98 39.95 11.33
CA ALA A 554 4.86 39.02 11.53
C ALA A 554 4.02 39.42 12.77
N PRO A 555 2.67 39.39 12.69
CA PRO A 555 1.84 39.69 13.86
C PRO A 555 2.14 38.70 14.98
N ALA A 556 2.36 39.21 16.20
CA ALA A 556 2.62 38.36 17.37
C ALA A 556 1.49 37.35 17.54
N ALA A 557 1.84 36.06 17.62
CA ALA A 557 0.86 34.99 17.79
C ALA A 557 0.05 35.25 19.07
N THR A 558 -1.26 35.41 18.93
CA THR A 558 -2.18 35.40 20.08
C THR A 558 -2.13 34.01 20.70
N SER A 559 -1.59 33.91 21.92
CA SER A 559 -1.50 32.66 22.66
C SER A 559 -2.89 32.16 23.02
N SER A 560 -3.39 31.17 22.29
CA SER A 560 -4.46 30.29 22.76
C SER A 560 -3.99 28.84 22.66
N ALA A 561 -2.93 28.52 23.40
CA ALA A 561 -2.56 27.15 23.72
C ALA A 561 -2.43 27.08 25.24
N GLY A 562 -3.42 26.44 25.87
CA GLY A 562 -3.39 26.15 27.30
C GLY A 562 -2.13 25.35 27.62
N ALA A 563 -1.42 25.79 28.65
CA ALA A 563 -0.30 25.06 29.22
C ALA A 563 -0.74 23.62 29.60
N PRO A 564 0.08 22.59 29.35
CA PRO A 564 -0.19 21.28 29.90
C PRO A 564 -0.16 21.35 31.44
N PRO A 565 -1.06 20.65 32.15
CA PRO A 565 -1.03 20.64 33.61
C PRO A 565 0.27 19.98 34.07
N ALA A 566 0.99 20.68 34.95
CA ALA A 566 2.13 20.13 35.65
C ALA A 566 1.71 18.89 36.45
N LYS A 567 2.34 17.75 36.16
CA LYS A 567 2.60 16.69 37.14
C LYS A 567 3.99 16.14 36.94
#